data_AF-A0A9E2JEI6-F1
#
_entry.id   AF-A0A9E2JEI6-F1
#
_cell.length_a   1.000
_cell.length_b   1.000
_cell.length_c   1.000
_cell.angle_alpha   90.00
_cell.angle_beta   90.00
_cell.angle_gamma   90.00
#
_symmetry.space_group_name_H-M   'P 1'
#
loop_
_entity.id
_entity.type
_entity.pdbx_description
1 polymer ?
#
loop_
_entity_poly.entity_id
_entity_poly.type
_entity_poly.pdbx_seq_one_letter_code
_entity_poly.pdbx_strand_id
1 'polypeptide(L)' 'MNGILPDKLLLSVEETAQALGISPRTIRNRVAPKSKNPFPIKARRVGRCVKFHRKDVIEYAQAL' A
#
# COMPACT_ATOMS: atom_id res chain seq x y z
N MET A 1 6.94 -7.37 -14.40
CA MET A 1 7.29 -6.43 -13.32
C MET A 1 7.66 -7.26 -12.10
N ASN A 2 8.96 -7.44 -11.81
CA ASN A 2 9.43 -8.34 -10.76
C ASN A 2 9.94 -7.54 -9.55
N GLY A 3 9.02 -6.85 -8.87
CA GLY A 3 9.28 -6.42 -7.50
C GLY A 3 9.02 -7.62 -6.60
N ILE A 4 10.10 -8.23 -6.08
CA ILE A 4 9.97 -9.32 -5.10
C ILE A 4 9.25 -8.74 -3.89
N LEU A 5 7.96 -9.08 -3.73
CA LEU A 5 7.22 -8.74 -2.53
C LEU A 5 7.92 -9.44 -1.35
N PRO A 6 8.43 -8.70 -0.36
CA PRO A 6 9.12 -9.32 0.75
C PRO A 6 8.17 -10.28 1.49
N ASP A 7 8.71 -11.35 2.06
CA ASP A 7 7.96 -12.30 2.88
C ASP A 7 7.67 -11.67 4.26
N LYS A 8 6.75 -10.71 4.24
CA LYS A 8 6.30 -9.92 5.39
C LYS A 8 4.78 -9.85 5.37
N LEU A 9 4.15 -9.95 6.53
CA LEU A 9 2.70 -9.77 6.68
C LEU A 9 2.25 -8.34 6.40
N LEU A 10 3.08 -7.36 6.79
CA LEU A 10 2.79 -5.93 6.70
C LEU A 10 3.83 -5.21 5.85
N LEU A 11 3.37 -4.61 4.76
CA LEU A 11 4.17 -3.85 3.81
C LEU A 11 4.17 -2.36 4.18
N SER A 12 5.31 -1.70 3.98
CA SER A 12 5.39 -0.24 4.05
C SER A 12 4.73 0.42 2.83
N VAL A 13 4.63 1.74 2.87
CA VAL A 13 4.15 2.53 1.75
C VAL A 13 5.03 2.33 0.52
N GLU A 14 6.35 2.27 0.70
CA GLU A 14 7.32 2.08 -0.36
C GLU A 14 7.22 0.68 -0.99
N GLU A 15 7.14 -0.37 -0.16
CA GLU A 15 6.95 -1.75 -0.64
C GLU A 15 5.62 -1.91 -1.40
N THR A 16 4.55 -1.30 -0.89
CA THR A 16 3.22 -1.31 -1.54
C THR A 16 3.24 -0.54 -2.85
N ALA A 17 3.92 0.60 -2.90
CA ALA A 17 4.08 1.40 -4.11
C ALA A 17 4.84 0.64 -5.20
N GLN A 18 5.90 -0.06 -4.82
CA GLN A 18 6.66 -0.92 -5.73
C GLN A 18 5.81 -2.08 -6.26
N ALA A 19 5.00 -2.70 -5.41
CA ALA A 19 4.12 -3.80 -5.79
C ALA A 19 3.03 -3.37 -6.79
N LEU A 20 2.48 -2.16 -6.61
CA LEU A 20 1.41 -1.63 -7.44
C LEU A 20 1.90 -0.79 -8.63
N GLY A 21 3.22 -0.57 -8.77
CA GLY A 21 3.79 0.23 -9.84
C GLY A 21 3.41 1.72 -9.79
N ILE A 22 3.09 2.27 -8.61
CA ILE A 22 2.69 3.67 -8.43
C ILE A 22 3.67 4.44 -7.53
N SER A 23 3.60 5.77 -7.54
CA SER A 23 4.44 6.58 -6.65
C SER A 23 4.04 6.41 -5.16
N PRO A 24 5.01 6.23 -4.23
CA PRO A 24 4.74 6.26 -2.79
C PRO A 24 4.03 7.53 -2.34
N ARG A 25 4.29 8.67 -3.02
CA ARG A 25 3.63 9.95 -2.74
C ARG A 25 2.13 9.88 -2.99
N THR A 26 1.70 9.18 -4.04
CA THR A 26 0.29 8.95 -4.35
C THR A 26 -0.39 8.20 -3.21
N ILE A 27 0.26 7.16 -2.68
CA ILE A 27 -0.28 6.40 -1.54
C ILE A 27 -0.41 7.31 -0.31
N ARG A 28 0.63 8.07 0.05
CA ARG A 28 0.57 8.98 1.22
C ARG A 28 -0.56 10.01 1.11
N ASN A 29 -0.75 10.60 -0.08
CA ASN A 29 -1.82 11.57 -0.34
C ASN A 29 -3.22 10.94 -0.25
N ARG A 30 -3.35 9.68 -0.65
CA ARG A 30 -4.63 8.95 -0.67
C ARG A 30 -4.96 8.28 0.67
N VAL A 31 -3.98 8.02 1.53
CA VAL A 31 -4.17 7.49 2.90
C VAL A 31 -4.50 8.60 3.90
N ALA A 32 -4.21 9.86 3.59
CA ALA A 32 -4.49 10.97 4.48
C ALA A 32 -5.99 11.03 4.85
N PRO A 33 -6.31 11.37 6.11
CA PRO A 33 -7.70 11.55 6.51
C PRO A 33 -8.35 12.64 5.65
N LYS A 34 -9.58 12.40 5.17
CA LYS A 34 -10.33 13.28 4.26
C LYS A 34 -9.74 13.42 2.84
N SER A 35 -8.92 12.47 2.40
CA SER A 35 -8.50 12.45 0.99
C SER A 35 -9.73 12.39 0.07
N LYS A 36 -9.79 13.27 -0.93
CA LYS A 36 -10.89 13.30 -1.91
C LYS A 36 -11.02 11.98 -2.68
N ASN A 37 -9.89 11.29 -2.84
CA ASN A 37 -9.83 10.00 -3.50
C ASN A 37 -9.03 9.03 -2.60
N PRO A 38 -9.69 8.38 -1.63
CA PRO A 38 -9.01 7.55 -0.66
C PRO A 38 -8.29 6.38 -1.31
N PHE A 39 -7.26 5.87 -0.64
CA PHE A 39 -6.53 4.70 -1.12
C PHE A 39 -7.43 3.47 -0.99
N PRO A 40 -7.55 2.63 -2.04
CA PRO A 40 -8.52 1.53 -2.05
C PRO A 40 -8.20 0.43 -1.04
N ILE A 41 -6.92 0.29 -0.65
CA ILE A 41 -6.47 -0.68 0.34
C ILE A 41 -6.51 -0.03 1.73
N LYS A 42 -7.10 -0.73 2.70
CA LYS A 42 -7.19 -0.25 4.08
C LYS A 42 -5.81 -0.11 4.71
N ALA A 43 -5.43 1.14 4.99
CA ALA A 43 -4.21 1.44 5.73
C ALA A 43 -4.33 1.05 7.21
N ARG A 44 -3.28 0.42 7.74
CA ARG A 44 -3.12 0.14 9.17
C ARG A 44 -2.00 1.01 9.74
N ARG A 45 -2.19 1.56 10.94
CA ARG A 45 -1.15 2.31 11.65
C ARG A 45 -0.49 1.41 12.67
N VAL A 46 0.82 1.22 12.53
CA VAL A 46 1.67 0.52 13.51
C VAL A 46 2.65 1.55 14.05
N GLY A 47 2.37 2.06 15.25
CA GLY A 47 3.06 3.24 15.79
C GLY A 47 2.89 4.45 14.87
N ARG A 48 4.01 5.04 14.44
CA ARG A 48 4.04 6.20 13.51
C ARG A 48 4.01 5.79 12.03
N CYS A 49 4.09 4.49 11.73
CA CYS A 49 4.20 4.00 10.36
C CYS A 49 2.83 3.58 9.79
N VAL A 50 2.60 3.95 8.53
CA VAL A 50 1.51 3.41 7.72
C VAL A 50 1.97 2.09 7.12
N LYS A 51 1.17 1.04 7.31
CA LYS A 51 1.40 -0.31 6.86
C LYS A 51 0.17 -0.86 6.14
N PHE A 52 0.39 -1.79 5.22
CA PHE A 52 -0.67 -2.49 4.47
C PHE A 52 -0.52 -3.99 4.63
N HIS A 53 -1.64 -4.69 4.70
CA HIS A 53 -1.58 -6.15 4.76
C HIS A 53 -1.20 -6.72 3.39
N ARG A 54 -0.22 -7.62 3.34
CA ARG A 54 0.30 -8.18 2.09
C ARG A 54 -0.80 -8.83 1.25
N LYS A 55 -1.72 -9.55 1.90
CA LYS A 55 -2.85 -10.21 1.21
C LYS A 55 -3.70 -9.18 0.43
N ASP A 56 -4.09 -8.09 1.09
CA ASP A 56 -4.94 -7.06 0.50
C ASP A 56 -4.24 -6.37 -0.68
N VAL A 57 -2.92 -6.19 -0.60
CA VAL A 57 -2.11 -5.62 -1.70
C VAL A 57 -2.05 -6.57 -2.89
N ILE A 58 -1.87 -7.87 -2.65
CA ILE A 58 -1.84 -8.88 -3.72
C ILE A 58 -3.21 -9.00 -4.37
N GLU A 59 -4.27 -9.08 -3.57
CA GLU A 59 -5.64 -9.19 -4.06
C GLU A 59 -6.02 -7.98 -4.92
N TYR A 60 -5.67 -6.77 -4.46
CA TYR A 60 -5.88 -5.56 -5.24
C TYR A 60 -5.03 -5.54 -6.53
N ALA A 61 -3.78 -6.01 -6.49
CA ALA A 61 -2.91 -6.07 -7.66
C ALA A 61 -3.39 -7.10 -8.69
N GLN A 62 -4.03 -8.19 -8.26
CA GLN A 62 -4.63 -9.20 -9.13
C GLN A 62 -5.95 -8.74 -9.75
N ALA A 63 -6.67 -7.84 -9.08
CA ALA A 63 -7.92 -7.27 -9.58
C ALA A 63 -7.72 -6.08 -10.55
N LEU A 64 -6.47 -5.69 -10.80
CA LEU A 64 -6.06 -4.54 -11.62
C LEU A 64 -5.81 -4.95 -13.07
#